data_AF-A0A5B9W132-F1
#
_entry.id   AF-A0A5B9W132-F1
#
_cell.length_a   1.000
_cell.length_b   1.000
_cell.length_c   1.000
_cell.angle_alpha   90.00
_cell.angle_beta   90.00
_cell.angle_gamma   90.00
#
_symmetry.space_group_name_H-M   'P 1'
#
loop_
_entity.id
_entity.type
_entity.pdbx_description
1 polymer ?
#
loop_
_entity_poly.entity_id
_entity_poly.type
_entity_poly.pdbx_seq_one_letter_code
_entity_poly.pdbx_strand_id
1 'polypeptide(L)'
;MVNWLKGAGLGSPAYYYGGLVLLVAALIYGLIVAKRAWEEAHEDLEPASLDELLEDLDEAHAAGELDEGEFARVKEALGKHSPPPGSSSSRS
;
A
#
# COMPACT_ATOMS: atom_id res chain seq x y z
N MET A 1 -30.21 46.93 -17.73
CA MET A 1 -29.26 46.75 -18.85
C MET A 1 -28.13 45.84 -18.36
N VAL A 2 -28.32 44.51 -18.40
CA VAL A 2 -27.33 43.52 -17.95
C VAL A 2 -27.07 42.59 -19.13
N ASN A 3 -26.05 42.89 -19.94
CA ASN A 3 -25.71 42.10 -21.12
C ASN A 3 -24.20 41.84 -21.26
N TRP A 4 -23.41 42.09 -20.20
CA TRP A 4 -21.95 41.92 -20.21
C TRP A 4 -21.49 40.50 -19.81
N LEU A 5 -22.36 39.67 -19.21
CA LEU A 5 -22.02 38.28 -18.83
C LEU A 5 -22.11 37.26 -19.98
N LYS A 6 -22.54 37.65 -21.19
CA LYS A 6 -22.65 36.72 -22.34
C LYS A 6 -21.32 36.37 -23.01
N GLY A 7 -20.19 36.95 -22.57
CA GLY A 7 -18.87 36.73 -23.16
C GLY A 7 -17.98 35.71 -22.44
N ALA A 8 -18.40 35.16 -21.30
CA ALA A 8 -17.68 34.04 -20.71
C ALA A 8 -17.96 32.82 -21.60
N GLY A 9 -16.98 32.40 -22.40
CA GLY A 9 -17.07 31.35 -23.42
C GLY A 9 -17.43 29.94 -22.94
N LEU A 10 -18.18 29.81 -21.84
CA LEU A 10 -18.68 28.59 -21.20
C LEU A 10 -19.46 27.64 -22.14
N GLY A 11 -19.76 28.04 -23.37
CA GLY A 11 -20.36 27.20 -24.41
C GLY A 11 -19.38 26.63 -25.45
N SER A 12 -18.07 26.91 -25.35
CA SER A 12 -17.08 26.40 -26.30
C SER A 12 -16.54 25.02 -25.87
N PRO A 13 -16.47 24.01 -26.77
CA PRO A 13 -15.98 22.67 -26.44
C PRO A 13 -14.56 22.66 -25.87
N ALA A 14 -13.79 23.73 -26.10
CA ALA A 14 -12.47 23.94 -25.50
C ALA A 14 -12.48 23.94 -23.95
N TYR A 15 -13.56 24.39 -23.31
CA TYR A 15 -13.67 24.38 -21.85
C TYR A 15 -13.82 22.96 -21.29
N TYR A 16 -14.51 22.09 -22.01
CA TYR A 16 -14.64 20.67 -21.63
C TYR A 16 -13.26 20.00 -21.63
N TYR A 17 -12.48 20.19 -22.69
CA TYR A 17 -11.12 19.65 -22.77
C TYR A 17 -10.17 20.34 -21.79
N GLY A 18 -10.32 21.64 -21.54
CA GLY A 18 -9.55 22.36 -20.54
C GLY A 18 -9.78 21.81 -19.13
N GLY A 19 -11.03 21.59 -18.75
CA GLY A 19 -11.39 20.95 -17.48
C GLY A 19 -10.89 19.51 -17.39
N LEU A 20 -10.98 18.76 -18.48
CA LEU A 20 -10.49 17.37 -18.54
C LEU A 20 -8.97 17.29 -18.34
N VAL A 21 -8.20 18.16 -19.01
CA VAL A 21 -6.74 18.21 -18.84
C VAL A 21 -6.37 18.56 -17.39
N LEU A 22 -7.08 19.52 -16.79
CA LEU A 22 -6.89 19.90 -15.39
C LEU A 22 -7.20 18.73 -14.43
N LEU A 23 -8.28 17.99 -14.68
CA LEU A 23 -8.65 16.81 -13.91
C LEU A 23 -7.58 15.72 -14.00
N VAL A 24 -7.10 15.43 -15.21
CA VAL A 24 -6.04 14.43 -15.44
C VAL A 24 -4.75 14.85 -14.74
N ALA A 25 -4.36 16.12 -14.85
CA ALA A 25 -3.18 16.65 -14.16
C ALA A 25 -3.32 16.53 -12.63
N ALA A 26 -4.49 16.84 -12.08
CA ALA A 26 -4.77 16.69 -10.66
C ALA A 26 -4.70 15.22 -10.19
N LEU A 27 -5.22 14.28 -10.99
CA LEU A 27 -5.12 12.84 -10.70
C LEU A 27 -3.67 12.35 -10.69
N ILE A 28 -2.87 12.74 -11.69
CA ILE A 28 -1.44 12.40 -11.77
C ILE A 28 -0.70 12.96 -10.56
N TYR A 29 -0.96 14.22 -10.20
CA TYR A 29 -0.36 14.85 -9.03
C TYR A 29 -0.75 14.11 -7.73
N GLY A 30 -2.03 13.76 -7.57
CA GLY A 30 -2.52 12.99 -6.43
C GLY A 30 -1.84 11.63 -6.30
N LEU A 31 -1.63 10.92 -7.41
CA LEU A 31 -0.89 9.66 -7.45
C LEU A 31 0.56 9.80 -6.98
N ILE A 32 1.25 10.87 -7.37
CA ILE A 32 2.64 11.14 -6.95
C ILE A 32 2.69 11.39 -5.44
N VAL A 33 1.79 12.22 -4.93
CA VAL A 33 1.71 12.51 -3.48
C VAL A 33 1.37 11.24 -2.70
N ALA A 34 0.40 10.46 -3.17
CA ALA A 34 0.03 9.20 -2.53
C ALA A 34 1.19 8.19 -2.53
N LYS A 35 1.98 8.12 -3.61
CA LYS A 35 3.17 7.27 -3.68
C LYS A 35 4.22 7.66 -2.65
N ARG A 36 4.50 8.96 -2.49
CA ARG A 36 5.45 9.46 -1.50
C ARG A 36 4.96 9.22 -0.07
N ALA A 37 3.70 9.50 0.20
CA ALA A 37 3.09 9.24 1.51
C ALA A 37 3.05 7.73 1.82
N TRP A 38 2.88 6.89 0.81
CA TRP A 38 2.96 5.44 0.94
C TRP A 38 4.37 5.00 1.29
N GLU A 39 5.40 5.53 0.64
CA GLU A 39 6.81 5.25 0.95
C GLU A 39 7.14 5.68 2.39
N GLU A 40 6.72 6.86 2.84
CA GLU A 40 6.94 7.29 4.23
C GLU A 40 6.18 6.44 5.26
N ALA A 41 5.00 5.91 4.91
CA ALA A 41 4.23 5.02 5.77
C ALA A 41 4.65 3.55 5.69
N HIS A 42 5.39 3.14 4.65
CA HIS A 42 5.82 1.75 4.41
C HIS A 42 7.34 1.58 4.42
N GLU A 43 8.13 2.62 4.68
CA GLU A 43 9.59 2.54 4.90
C GLU A 43 9.93 1.67 6.13
N ASP A 44 9.02 1.56 7.10
CA ASP A 44 9.18 0.73 8.31
C ASP A 44 8.54 -0.67 8.21
N LEU A 45 7.97 -1.03 7.06
CA LEU A 45 7.44 -2.37 6.82
C LEU A 45 8.45 -3.17 5.98
N GLU A 46 9.66 -3.38 6.51
CA GLU A 46 10.33 -4.63 6.16
C GLU A 46 9.34 -5.74 6.52
N PRO A 47 8.93 -6.61 5.56
CA PRO A 47 8.04 -7.71 5.90
C PRO A 47 8.76 -8.50 6.98
N ALA A 48 8.20 -8.49 8.21
CA ALA A 48 8.80 -9.16 9.34
C ALA A 48 9.22 -10.56 8.89
N SER A 49 10.47 -10.88 9.16
CA SER A 49 11.02 -12.15 8.72
C SER A 49 10.20 -13.26 9.38
N LEU A 50 10.12 -14.43 8.73
CA LEU A 50 9.35 -15.54 9.29
C LEU A 50 9.79 -15.90 10.73
N ASP A 51 11.08 -15.72 11.02
CA ASP A 51 11.65 -15.96 12.35
C ASP A 51 11.15 -14.93 13.36
N GLU A 52 11.07 -13.64 13.00
CA GLU A 52 10.47 -12.58 13.84
C GLU A 52 8.98 -12.85 14.10
N LEU A 53 8.20 -13.28 13.08
CA LEU A 53 6.79 -13.65 13.31
C LEU A 53 6.66 -14.86 14.23
N LEU A 54 7.57 -15.84 14.14
CA LEU A 54 7.55 -17.02 15.00
C LEU A 54 7.94 -16.67 16.44
N GLU A 55 8.84 -15.70 16.63
CA GLU A 55 9.21 -15.18 17.94
C GLU A 55 8.05 -14.44 18.61
N ASP A 56 7.35 -13.55 17.89
CA ASP A 56 6.15 -12.85 18.39
C ASP A 56 5.03 -13.83 18.77
N LEU A 57 4.84 -14.90 17.98
CA LEU A 57 3.85 -15.94 18.27
C LEU A 57 4.21 -16.76 19.53
N ASP A 58 5.50 -17.02 19.74
CA ASP A 58 5.99 -17.75 20.91
C ASP A 58 5.84 -16.89 22.18
N GLU A 59 6.10 -15.58 22.08
CA GLU A 59 5.85 -14.63 23.15
C GLU A 59 4.35 -14.54 23.51
N ALA A 60 3.47 -14.45 22.50
CA ALA A 60 2.01 -14.44 22.72
C ALA A 60 1.49 -15.74 23.34
N HIS A 61 2.05 -16.89 22.95
CA HIS A 61 1.75 -18.18 23.57
C HIS A 61 2.24 -18.22 25.03
N ALA A 62 3.45 -17.76 25.31
CA ALA A 62 4.00 -17.68 26.66
C ALA A 62 3.22 -16.71 27.57
N ALA A 63 2.66 -15.64 27.00
CA ALA A 63 1.77 -14.70 27.69
C ALA A 63 0.37 -15.29 27.96
N GLY A 64 0.05 -16.46 27.38
CA GLY A 64 -1.27 -17.10 27.47
C GLY A 64 -2.34 -16.41 26.64
N GLU A 65 -1.96 -15.53 25.71
CA GLU A 65 -2.87 -14.88 24.77
C GLU A 65 -3.26 -15.81 23.60
N LEU A 66 -2.45 -16.84 23.36
CA LEU A 66 -2.67 -17.88 22.35
C LEU A 66 -2.82 -19.24 23.03
N ASP A 67 -3.82 -20.03 22.64
CA ASP A 67 -3.95 -21.42 23.09
C ASP A 67 -2.95 -22.33 22.33
N GLU A 68 -2.49 -23.41 22.98
CA GLU A 68 -1.54 -24.38 22.41
C GLU A 68 -2.02 -24.94 21.05
N GLY A 69 -3.32 -25.20 20.92
CA GLY A 69 -3.91 -25.69 19.67
C GLY A 69 -3.98 -24.63 18.57
N GLU A 70 -4.05 -23.36 18.94
CA GLU A 70 -3.98 -22.23 18.00
C GLU A 70 -2.54 -21.98 17.56
N PHE A 71 -1.58 -21.99 18.50
CA PHE A 71 -0.16 -21.87 18.23
C PHE A 71 0.35 -22.92 17.23
N ALA A 72 0.02 -24.20 17.47
CA ALA A 72 0.45 -25.29 16.61
C ALA A 72 -0.06 -25.15 15.16
N ARG A 73 -1.32 -24.68 14.99
CA ARG A 73 -1.92 -24.47 13.67
C ARG A 73 -1.28 -23.31 12.93
N VAL A 74 -1.01 -22.21 13.61
CA VAL A 74 -0.38 -21.02 13.02
C VAL A 74 1.07 -21.33 12.64
N LYS A 75 1.83 -22.01 13.51
CA LYS A 75 3.21 -22.45 13.24
C LYS A 75 3.30 -23.37 12.03
N GLU A 76 2.39 -24.34 11.90
CA GLU A 76 2.33 -25.24 10.74
C GLU A 76 1.97 -24.51 9.45
N ALA A 77 1.07 -23.53 9.51
CA ALA A 77 0.69 -22.71 8.36
C ALA A 77 1.87 -21.83 7.89
N LEU A 78 2.57 -21.18 8.82
CA LEU A 78 3.75 -20.36 8.52
C LEU A 78 4.90 -21.19 7.94
N GLY A 79 5.18 -22.38 8.49
CA GLY A 79 6.22 -23.28 7.98
C GLY A 79 5.98 -23.81 6.56
N LYS A 80 4.72 -23.85 6.09
CA LYS A 80 4.38 -24.19 4.69
C LYS A 80 4.66 -23.06 3.70
N HIS A 81 4.74 -21.82 4.19
CA HIS A 81 5.00 -20.62 3.39
C HIS A 81 6.47 -20.18 3.41
N SER A 82 7.36 -20.88 4.14
CA SER A 82 8.80 -20.64 4.08
C SER A 82 9.34 -20.97 2.68
N PRO A 83 9.99 -20.03 1.97
CA PRO A 83 10.83 -20.41 0.84
C PRO A 83 11.97 -21.31 1.35
N PRO A 84 12.43 -22.30 0.57
CA PRO A 84 13.49 -23.21 1.00
C PRO A 84 14.73 -22.42 1.41
N PRO A 85 15.39 -22.77 2.54
CA PRO A 85 16.64 -22.15 2.95
C PRO A 85 17.72 -22.48 1.91
N GLY A 86 17.93 -21.57 0.95
CA GLY A 86 18.90 -21.77 -0.13
C GLY A 86 18.80 -20.87 -1.36
N SER A 87 17.79 -19.99 -1.51
CA SER A 87 17.64 -19.19 -2.73
C SER A 87 18.40 -17.85 -2.77
N SER A 88 19.13 -17.47 -1.71
CA SER A 88 19.90 -16.21 -1.66
C SER A 88 21.41 -16.34 -1.95
N SER A 89 21.91 -17.52 -2.31
CA SER A 89 23.36 -17.70 -2.57
C SER A 89 23.64 -18.46 -3.88
N SER A 90 23.27 -17.89 -5.02
CA SER A 90 23.95 -18.19 -6.29
C SER A 90 23.93 -16.96 -7.21
N ARG A 91 24.87 -16.04 -7.02
CA ARG A 91 25.30 -15.16 -8.10
C ARG A 91 26.82 -15.14 -8.11
N SER A 92 27.35 -16.02 -8.96
CA SER A 92 28.72 -16.01 -9.47
C SER A 92 29.01 -14.76 -10.28
#